data_AF-A0A8H7Y0P1-F1
#
_entry.id   AF-A0A8H7Y0P1-F1
#
_cell.length_a   1.000
_cell.length_b   1.000
_cell.length_c   1.000
_cell.angle_alpha   90.00
_cell.angle_beta   90.00
_cell.angle_gamma   90.00
#
_symmetry.space_group_name_H-M   'P 1'
#
loop_
_entity.id
_entity.type
_entity.pdbx_description
1 polymer ?
#
loop_
_entity_poly.entity_id
_entity_poly.type
_entity_poly.pdbx_seq_one_letter_code
_entity_poly.pdbx_strand_id
1 'polypeptide(L)'
;MDSIIENQRQTHEEVERLETALYTLLSRPSPTHERTLQKEHKASQMLDRIAAKFTDLNNSYQDDDARKAELNALSAPSQQNDLSEFYSRLVKIQEHYNKYPDAMPVGFDLEIAAFLDEPGQEGEEDYEEEDPIALLFSGEEGYGKYLDLYANHTAYNNLKNIGKRPGYLQYLDLLLAAQNGPVHSELPKETRCTRDFETYIKNLHSYLLSFTKRTQPLVDIDTRQRDAASEFDQKWEEHEIPGWEVASESKSLTNGNENTGIWCSACQKHYSKQTVYDAHLSSKKHIKAVAKQASSGERPSNPNGSTQSAHTHNTSQSSSKLRIRNSAYYTHLATDLLVSLVSILNETKSNVERRFSLTAREREQELLEQAKPAPPPPKSSADAAAEEEEEEERIYNPLKLPLGWDGKPIPYWLYKLHGLGVEYRCEICSDHVYMGRKNFDRHFQESRHAFGMRALGLPNTKHFHEITRIEDALALAEKLKQEGRHEIFEQETMEELEDDEGNVYNRKTYDDLKKQGLI
;
A
#
# COMPACT_ATOMS: atom_id res chain seq x y z
N MET A 1 -30.43 20.61 -16.31
CA MET A 1 -31.42 21.03 -15.31
C MET A 1 -30.89 22.36 -14.81
N ASP A 2 -31.57 23.45 -15.13
CA ASP A 2 -30.95 24.79 -15.08
C ASP A 2 -31.54 25.62 -13.93
N SER A 3 -31.79 24.97 -12.79
CA SER A 3 -32.25 25.61 -11.55
C SER A 3 -31.10 25.65 -10.57
N ILE A 4 -30.79 26.84 -10.03
CA ILE A 4 -29.70 27.00 -9.08
C ILE A 4 -30.06 26.32 -7.75
N ILE A 5 -31.33 26.35 -7.34
CA ILE A 5 -31.81 25.65 -6.14
C ILE A 5 -31.73 24.12 -6.31
N GLU A 6 -32.13 23.57 -7.47
CA GLU A 6 -32.04 22.12 -7.70
C GLU A 6 -30.58 21.66 -7.79
N ASN A 7 -29.71 22.44 -8.44
CA ASN A 7 -28.27 22.13 -8.49
C ASN A 7 -27.64 22.15 -7.09
N GLN A 8 -28.02 23.11 -6.24
CA GLN A 8 -27.59 23.14 -4.83
C GLN A 8 -28.10 21.93 -4.07
N ARG A 9 -29.39 21.57 -4.21
CA ARG A 9 -30.00 20.39 -3.57
C ARG A 9 -29.31 19.10 -4.00
N GLN A 10 -29.07 18.93 -5.30
CA GLN A 10 -28.35 17.78 -5.86
C GLN A 10 -26.90 17.72 -5.34
N THR A 11 -26.19 18.85 -5.29
CA THR A 11 -24.81 18.88 -4.78
C THR A 11 -24.73 18.50 -3.31
N HIS A 12 -25.68 18.96 -2.47
CA HIS A 12 -25.80 18.51 -1.08
C HIS A 12 -26.07 17.00 -0.98
N GLU A 13 -26.97 16.47 -1.80
CA GLU A 13 -27.26 15.03 -1.85
C GLU A 13 -26.03 14.21 -2.26
N GLU A 14 -25.26 14.67 -3.24
CA GLU A 14 -24.01 14.03 -3.67
C GLU A 14 -22.96 14.01 -2.56
N VAL A 15 -22.81 15.13 -1.83
CA VAL A 15 -21.91 15.22 -0.65
C VAL A 15 -22.33 14.22 0.43
N GLU A 16 -23.60 14.19 0.82
CA GLU A 16 -24.11 13.27 1.86
C GLU A 16 -23.88 11.80 1.48
N ARG A 17 -24.08 11.46 0.19
CA ARG A 17 -23.82 10.12 -0.33
C ARG A 17 -22.33 9.77 -0.31
N LEU A 18 -21.45 10.71 -0.66
CA LEU A 18 -19.99 10.51 -0.55
C LEU A 18 -19.55 10.34 0.90
N GLU A 19 -20.12 11.10 1.85
CA GLU A 19 -19.85 10.95 3.28
C GLU A 19 -20.32 9.58 3.80
N THR A 20 -21.50 9.13 3.39
CA THR A 20 -22.03 7.81 3.73
C THR A 20 -21.14 6.69 3.17
N ALA A 21 -20.69 6.84 1.92
CA ALA A 21 -19.79 5.89 1.28
C ALA A 21 -18.41 5.90 1.96
N LEU A 22 -17.88 7.07 2.35
CA LEU A 22 -16.63 7.20 3.09
C LEU A 22 -16.74 6.51 4.46
N TYR A 23 -17.84 6.70 5.19
CA TYR A 23 -18.12 5.99 6.43
C TYR A 23 -18.16 4.47 6.22
N THR A 24 -18.85 4.02 5.16
CA THR A 24 -18.93 2.60 4.79
C THR A 24 -17.55 2.02 4.48
N LEU A 25 -16.72 2.75 3.74
CA LEU A 25 -15.36 2.36 3.42
C LEU A 25 -14.50 2.24 4.69
N LEU A 26 -14.49 3.27 5.54
CA LEU A 26 -13.67 3.33 6.75
C LEU A 26 -14.09 2.32 7.83
N SER A 27 -15.39 2.01 7.91
CA SER A 27 -15.92 1.03 8.88
C SER A 27 -15.53 -0.42 8.58
N ARG A 28 -15.10 -0.73 7.34
CA ARG A 28 -14.65 -2.08 6.98
C ARG A 28 -13.30 -2.40 7.63
N PRO A 29 -13.18 -3.55 8.32
CA PRO A 29 -11.90 -3.99 8.85
C PRO A 29 -10.97 -4.39 7.70
N SER A 30 -9.72 -3.93 7.76
CA SER A 30 -8.68 -4.30 6.80
C SER A 30 -7.74 -5.34 7.42
N PRO A 31 -7.63 -6.55 6.84
CA PRO A 31 -6.86 -7.64 7.45
C PRO A 31 -5.34 -7.48 7.27
N THR A 32 -4.90 -6.71 6.27
CA THR A 32 -3.49 -6.51 5.94
C THR A 32 -3.15 -5.03 5.86
N HIS A 33 -1.88 -4.70 6.08
CA HIS A 33 -1.35 -3.34 5.93
C HIS A 33 -1.63 -2.77 4.53
N GLU A 34 -1.45 -3.58 3.49
CA GLU A 34 -1.68 -3.21 2.09
C GLU A 34 -3.13 -2.78 1.85
N ARG A 35 -4.10 -3.57 2.34
CA ARG A 35 -5.53 -3.23 2.24
C ARG A 35 -5.89 -2.01 3.06
N THR A 36 -5.26 -1.81 4.22
CA THR A 36 -5.43 -0.59 5.01
C THR A 36 -4.98 0.62 4.20
N LEU A 37 -3.81 0.56 3.58
CA LEU A 37 -3.28 1.66 2.78
C LEU A 37 -4.13 1.94 1.54
N GLN A 38 -4.55 0.91 0.80
CA GLN A 38 -5.47 1.06 -0.33
C GLN A 38 -6.78 1.74 0.09
N LYS A 39 -7.35 1.32 1.22
CA LYS A 39 -8.54 1.93 1.81
C LYS A 39 -8.31 3.41 2.15
N GLU A 40 -7.18 3.75 2.74
CA GLU A 40 -6.82 5.15 3.06
C GLU A 40 -6.67 6.02 1.81
N HIS A 41 -6.08 5.49 0.73
CA HIS A 41 -6.00 6.18 -0.57
C HIS A 41 -7.36 6.41 -1.20
N LYS A 42 -8.23 5.39 -1.19
CA LYS A 42 -9.62 5.54 -1.65
C LYS A 42 -10.37 6.60 -0.83
N ALA A 43 -10.21 6.57 0.50
CA ALA A 43 -10.80 7.55 1.41
C ALA A 43 -10.30 8.98 1.13
N SER A 44 -8.99 9.15 0.88
CA SER A 44 -8.40 10.43 0.49
C SER A 44 -9.00 10.97 -0.82
N GLN A 45 -9.13 10.13 -1.85
CA GLN A 45 -9.78 10.52 -3.11
C GLN A 45 -11.25 10.93 -2.92
N MET A 46 -11.99 10.26 -2.02
CA MET A 46 -13.37 10.64 -1.70
C MET A 46 -13.42 11.99 -0.97
N LEU A 47 -12.50 12.23 -0.03
CA LEU A 47 -12.37 13.53 0.65
C LEU A 47 -12.07 14.66 -0.34
N ASP A 48 -11.18 14.42 -1.32
CA ASP A 48 -10.89 15.39 -2.37
C ASP A 48 -12.14 15.72 -3.21
N ARG A 49 -12.96 14.70 -3.54
CA ARG A 49 -14.24 14.91 -4.25
C ARG A 49 -15.24 15.69 -3.40
N ILE A 50 -15.36 15.37 -2.11
CA ILE A 50 -16.22 16.10 -1.16
C ILE A 50 -15.77 17.57 -1.08
N ALA A 51 -14.48 17.84 -0.93
CA ALA A 51 -13.93 19.20 -0.85
C ALA A 51 -14.17 19.99 -2.15
N ALA A 52 -14.02 19.35 -3.32
CA ALA A 52 -14.35 19.95 -4.60
C ALA A 52 -15.84 20.32 -4.70
N LYS A 53 -16.74 19.40 -4.31
CA LYS A 53 -18.20 19.65 -4.30
C LYS A 53 -18.59 20.77 -3.34
N PHE A 54 -17.98 20.85 -2.16
CA PHE A 54 -18.20 21.97 -1.24
C PHE A 54 -17.70 23.30 -1.82
N THR A 55 -16.60 23.29 -2.56
CA THR A 55 -16.08 24.49 -3.24
C THR A 55 -17.07 24.97 -4.30
N ASP A 56 -17.57 24.06 -5.14
CA ASP A 56 -18.57 24.35 -6.17
C ASP A 56 -19.89 24.85 -5.57
N LEU A 57 -20.34 24.20 -4.49
CA LEU A 57 -21.54 24.58 -3.76
C LEU A 57 -21.41 25.97 -3.13
N ASN A 58 -20.27 26.27 -2.51
CA ASN A 58 -19.98 27.58 -1.94
C ASN A 58 -19.96 28.67 -3.03
N ASN A 59 -19.34 28.38 -4.18
CA ASN A 59 -19.36 29.28 -5.33
C ASN A 59 -20.79 29.51 -5.85
N SER A 60 -21.62 28.46 -5.89
CA SER A 60 -23.04 28.57 -6.26
C SER A 60 -23.83 29.44 -5.27
N TYR A 61 -23.53 29.36 -3.97
CA TYR A 61 -24.18 30.22 -2.98
C TYR A 61 -23.78 31.69 -3.07
N GLN A 62 -22.62 32.00 -3.65
CA GLN A 62 -22.15 33.36 -3.86
C GLN A 62 -22.79 34.03 -5.10
N ASP A 63 -23.43 33.26 -5.99
CA ASP A 63 -24.18 33.79 -7.15
C ASP A 63 -25.57 34.29 -6.74
N ASP A 64 -25.57 35.45 -6.10
CA ASP A 64 -26.77 36.10 -5.57
C ASP A 64 -27.72 36.59 -6.67
N ASP A 65 -27.20 36.89 -7.86
CA ASP A 65 -27.99 37.36 -9.01
C ASP A 65 -28.82 36.22 -9.62
N ALA A 66 -28.20 35.06 -9.87
CA ALA A 66 -28.93 33.87 -10.34
C ALA A 66 -29.97 33.41 -9.31
N ARG A 67 -29.64 33.47 -8.02
CA ARG A 67 -30.55 33.12 -6.93
C ARG A 67 -31.75 34.05 -6.86
N LYS A 68 -31.54 35.38 -6.92
CA LYS A 68 -32.63 36.36 -6.95
C LYS A 68 -33.50 36.19 -8.18
N ALA A 69 -32.91 35.93 -9.35
CA ALA A 69 -33.66 35.69 -10.57
C ALA A 69 -34.62 34.50 -10.44
N GLU A 70 -34.14 33.37 -9.91
CA GLU A 70 -34.98 32.19 -9.66
C GLU A 70 -36.03 32.44 -8.57
N LEU A 71 -35.67 33.12 -7.47
CA LEU A 71 -36.60 33.40 -6.38
C LEU A 71 -37.72 34.36 -6.83
N ASN A 72 -37.41 35.34 -7.68
CA ASN A 72 -38.40 36.21 -8.30
C ASN A 72 -39.32 35.44 -9.27
N ALA A 73 -38.80 34.47 -10.01
CA ALA A 73 -39.60 33.60 -10.87
C ALA A 73 -40.56 32.72 -10.02
N LEU A 74 -40.10 32.19 -8.89
CA LEU A 74 -40.90 31.37 -7.97
C LEU A 74 -41.94 32.18 -7.17
N SER A 75 -41.67 33.47 -6.91
CA SER A 75 -42.55 34.35 -6.12
C SER A 75 -43.48 35.23 -6.96
N ALA A 76 -43.49 35.03 -8.28
CA ALA A 76 -44.36 35.77 -9.20
C ALA A 76 -45.85 35.54 -8.84
N PRO A 77 -46.73 36.55 -8.97
CA PRO A 77 -48.16 36.38 -8.74
C PRO A 77 -48.75 35.37 -9.71
N SER A 78 -49.70 34.55 -9.23
CA SER A 78 -50.26 33.46 -10.02
C SER A 78 -50.90 33.94 -11.33
N GLN A 79 -50.32 33.51 -12.46
CA GLN A 79 -50.85 33.76 -13.80
C GLN A 79 -51.44 32.48 -14.40
N GLN A 80 -52.31 32.61 -15.43
CA GLN A 80 -52.90 31.45 -16.13
C GLN A 80 -51.85 30.49 -16.74
N ASN A 81 -50.60 30.94 -16.93
CA ASN A 81 -49.49 30.18 -17.52
C ASN A 81 -48.35 29.84 -16.53
N ASP A 82 -48.59 29.90 -15.21
CA ASP A 82 -47.57 29.67 -14.16
C ASP A 82 -46.80 28.35 -14.33
N LEU A 83 -47.48 27.30 -14.78
CA LEU A 83 -46.89 25.97 -14.94
C LEU A 83 -46.27 25.72 -16.31
N SER A 84 -46.28 26.71 -17.22
CA SER A 84 -45.78 26.54 -18.59
C SER A 84 -44.31 26.11 -18.63
N GLU A 85 -43.47 26.70 -17.78
CA GLU A 85 -42.07 26.34 -17.65
C GLU A 85 -41.89 24.92 -17.11
N PHE A 86 -42.66 24.55 -16.07
CA PHE A 86 -42.68 23.19 -15.52
C PHE A 86 -43.03 22.16 -16.60
N TYR A 87 -44.09 22.39 -17.39
CA TYR A 87 -44.47 21.50 -18.47
C TYR A 87 -43.41 21.45 -19.59
N SER A 88 -42.75 22.57 -19.90
CA SER A 88 -41.64 22.56 -20.86
C SER A 88 -40.45 21.70 -20.38
N ARG A 89 -40.14 21.74 -19.07
CA ARG A 89 -39.11 20.90 -18.44
C ARG A 89 -39.54 19.44 -18.43
N LEU A 90 -40.80 19.15 -18.11
CA LEU A 90 -41.38 17.80 -18.14
C LEU A 90 -41.27 17.18 -19.54
N VAL A 91 -41.60 17.93 -20.60
CA VAL A 91 -41.48 17.46 -21.98
C VAL A 91 -40.02 17.12 -22.31
N LYS A 92 -39.05 17.97 -21.95
CA LYS A 92 -37.62 17.67 -22.14
C LYS A 92 -37.19 16.39 -21.43
N ILE A 93 -37.68 16.17 -20.20
CA ILE A 93 -37.39 14.95 -19.43
C ILE A 93 -37.99 13.74 -20.15
N GLN A 94 -39.25 13.81 -20.57
CA GLN A 94 -39.92 12.75 -21.32
C GLN A 94 -39.21 12.44 -22.64
N GLU A 95 -38.80 13.45 -23.39
CA GLU A 95 -38.00 13.30 -24.62
C GLU A 95 -36.66 12.61 -24.35
N HIS A 96 -35.97 12.95 -23.26
CA HIS A 96 -34.73 12.30 -22.87
C HIS A 96 -34.94 10.80 -22.57
N TYR A 97 -35.93 10.45 -21.75
CA TYR A 97 -36.23 9.05 -21.42
C TYR A 97 -36.74 8.26 -22.64
N ASN A 98 -37.50 8.90 -23.54
CA ASN A 98 -37.93 8.27 -24.79
C ASN A 98 -36.75 8.03 -25.74
N LYS A 99 -35.76 8.92 -25.74
CA LYS A 99 -34.55 8.81 -26.57
C LYS A 99 -33.55 7.80 -26.01
N TYR A 100 -33.49 7.67 -24.68
CA TYR A 100 -32.59 6.76 -23.97
C TYR A 100 -33.37 5.84 -23.02
N PRO A 101 -34.19 4.90 -23.54
CA PRO A 101 -35.02 4.03 -22.71
C PRO A 101 -34.19 3.05 -21.85
N ASP A 102 -32.99 2.70 -22.31
CA ASP A 102 -32.07 1.81 -21.60
C ASP A 102 -31.01 2.57 -20.76
N ALA A 103 -31.13 3.91 -20.65
CA ALA A 103 -30.22 4.68 -19.81
C ALA A 103 -30.50 4.41 -18.34
N MET A 104 -29.67 3.54 -17.77
CA MET A 104 -29.53 3.30 -16.35
C MET A 104 -29.20 4.64 -15.62
N PRO A 105 -30.00 5.07 -14.62
CA PRO A 105 -29.72 6.28 -13.84
C PRO A 105 -28.63 5.98 -12.80
N VAL A 106 -27.40 5.71 -13.26
CA VAL A 106 -26.39 5.08 -12.40
C VAL A 106 -25.04 5.79 -12.48
N GLY A 107 -24.95 6.97 -13.09
CA GLY A 107 -23.65 7.67 -13.23
C GLY A 107 -22.91 7.87 -11.90
N PHE A 108 -23.61 8.41 -10.90
CA PHE A 108 -23.05 8.67 -9.57
C PHE A 108 -23.03 7.43 -8.67
N ASP A 109 -24.01 6.53 -8.83
CA ASP A 109 -24.06 5.29 -8.05
C ASP A 109 -22.96 4.29 -8.50
N LEU A 110 -22.60 4.27 -9.79
CA LEU A 110 -21.43 3.53 -10.30
C LEU A 110 -20.13 4.08 -9.73
N GLU A 111 -20.03 5.40 -9.58
CA GLU A 111 -18.85 6.05 -8.99
C GLU A 111 -18.67 5.66 -7.52
N ILE A 112 -19.76 5.63 -6.75
CA ILE A 112 -19.75 5.17 -5.36
C ILE A 112 -19.44 3.67 -5.30
N ALA A 113 -20.04 2.86 -6.18
CA ALA A 113 -19.76 1.42 -6.26
C ALA A 113 -18.28 1.17 -6.52
N ALA A 114 -17.65 1.87 -7.47
CA ALA A 114 -16.23 1.73 -7.78
C ALA A 114 -15.30 2.01 -6.57
N PHE A 115 -15.70 2.91 -5.65
CA PHE A 115 -14.96 3.10 -4.41
C PHE A 115 -15.17 1.97 -3.40
N LEU A 116 -16.39 1.44 -3.33
CA LEU A 116 -16.80 0.44 -2.36
C LEU A 116 -16.51 -0.99 -2.81
N ASP A 117 -16.25 -1.24 -4.10
CA ASP A 117 -15.93 -2.57 -4.60
C ASP A 117 -14.53 -3.00 -4.15
N GLU A 118 -14.45 -4.23 -3.64
CA GLU A 118 -13.17 -4.86 -3.33
C GLU A 118 -12.68 -5.66 -4.55
N PRO A 119 -11.40 -5.54 -4.92
CA PRO A 119 -10.82 -6.41 -5.94
C PRO A 119 -10.98 -7.88 -5.52
N GLY A 120 -11.68 -8.66 -6.35
CA GLY A 120 -11.95 -10.08 -6.13
C GLY A 120 -13.33 -10.43 -5.54
N GLN A 121 -14.25 -9.47 -5.39
CA GLN A 121 -15.61 -9.74 -4.90
C GLN A 121 -16.60 -10.16 -6.00
N GLU A 122 -16.30 -9.84 -7.26
CA GLU A 122 -17.01 -10.36 -8.43
C GLU A 122 -16.11 -11.35 -9.17
N GLY A 123 -16.64 -12.53 -9.50
CA GLY A 123 -15.90 -13.70 -9.98
C GLY A 123 -15.31 -13.59 -11.39
N GLU A 124 -14.66 -12.49 -11.73
CA GLU A 124 -13.82 -12.38 -12.91
C GLU A 124 -12.40 -12.87 -12.56
N GLU A 125 -12.21 -14.19 -12.65
CA GLU A 125 -10.93 -14.88 -12.43
C GLU A 125 -9.86 -14.59 -13.53
N ASP A 126 -10.15 -13.74 -14.52
CA ASP A 126 -9.36 -13.64 -15.76
C ASP A 126 -8.58 -12.32 -15.96
N TYR A 127 -8.73 -11.31 -15.08
CA TYR A 127 -7.91 -10.09 -15.14
C TYR A 127 -7.25 -9.82 -13.79
N GLU A 128 -5.93 -9.99 -13.72
CA GLU A 128 -5.11 -9.40 -12.67
C GLU A 128 -5.19 -7.88 -12.82
N GLU A 129 -6.16 -7.26 -12.17
CA GLU A 129 -6.23 -5.81 -12.08
C GLU A 129 -4.97 -5.34 -11.33
N GLU A 130 -4.02 -4.73 -12.05
CA GLU A 130 -2.79 -4.21 -11.45
C GLU A 130 -3.17 -3.21 -10.34
N ASP A 131 -2.78 -3.52 -9.10
CA ASP A 131 -3.05 -2.63 -7.96
C ASP A 131 -2.38 -1.26 -8.21
N PRO A 132 -3.16 -0.18 -8.41
CA PRO A 132 -2.60 1.14 -8.69
C PRO A 132 -1.75 1.68 -7.53
N ILE A 133 -2.01 1.21 -6.30
CA ILE A 133 -1.26 1.63 -5.12
C ILE A 133 0.10 0.94 -5.08
N ALA A 134 0.22 -0.31 -5.54
CA ALA A 134 1.50 -1.00 -5.64
C ALA A 134 2.50 -0.22 -6.50
N LEU A 135 2.02 0.40 -7.59
CA LEU A 135 2.82 1.22 -8.51
C LEU A 135 3.36 2.51 -7.89
N LEU A 136 2.79 2.96 -6.77
CA LEU A 136 3.27 4.13 -6.03
C LEU A 136 4.52 3.82 -5.19
N PHE A 137 4.82 2.54 -4.96
CA PHE A 137 5.91 2.10 -4.10
C PHE A 137 6.97 1.34 -4.88
N SER A 138 8.22 1.47 -4.43
CA SER A 138 9.24 0.51 -4.86
C SER A 138 9.00 -0.84 -4.19
N GLY A 139 9.48 -1.92 -4.82
CA GLY A 139 9.40 -3.26 -4.20
C GLY A 139 10.11 -3.35 -2.85
N GLU A 140 11.09 -2.49 -2.58
CA GLU A 140 11.82 -2.43 -1.30
C GLU A 140 11.04 -1.64 -0.22
N GLU A 141 10.11 -0.77 -0.60
CA GLU A 141 9.29 0.02 0.34
C GLU A 141 8.14 -0.81 0.97
N GLY A 142 7.66 -1.85 0.27
CA GLY A 142 6.64 -2.77 0.78
C GLY A 142 5.37 -2.06 1.27
N TYR A 143 4.71 -1.29 0.40
CA TYR A 143 3.54 -0.46 0.74
C TYR A 143 3.79 0.50 1.91
N GLY A 144 4.99 1.08 1.98
CA GLY A 144 5.33 2.07 3.01
C GLY A 144 5.79 1.49 4.34
N LYS A 145 5.96 0.18 4.45
CA LYS A 145 6.50 -0.46 5.65
C LYS A 145 7.97 -0.12 5.86
N TYR A 146 8.72 0.06 4.78
CA TYR A 146 10.14 0.38 4.81
C TYR A 146 10.46 1.58 3.92
N LEU A 147 11.60 2.22 4.21
CA LEU A 147 12.14 3.31 3.39
C LEU A 147 13.26 2.76 2.49
N ASP A 148 13.16 3.01 1.19
CA ASP A 148 14.24 2.76 0.24
C ASP A 148 15.20 3.96 0.19
N LEU A 149 16.23 3.90 1.02
CA LEU A 149 17.22 4.98 1.17
C LEU A 149 18.57 4.64 0.52
N TYR A 150 18.64 3.58 -0.31
CA TYR A 150 19.90 3.14 -0.90
C TYR A 150 20.48 4.19 -1.88
N ALA A 151 19.62 4.83 -2.67
CA ALA A 151 20.01 5.93 -3.55
C ALA A 151 20.57 7.13 -2.75
N ASN A 152 19.91 7.48 -1.64
CA ASN A 152 20.36 8.57 -0.76
C ASN A 152 21.68 8.23 -0.06
N HIS A 153 21.85 7.00 0.41
CA HIS A 153 23.12 6.52 0.98
C HIS A 153 24.27 6.62 -0.03
N THR A 154 24.02 6.21 -1.27
CA THR A 154 25.00 6.31 -2.36
C THR A 154 25.37 7.77 -2.63
N ALA A 155 24.37 8.66 -2.70
CA ALA A 155 24.59 10.09 -2.86
C ALA A 155 25.38 10.69 -1.68
N TYR A 156 25.06 10.30 -0.45
CA TYR A 156 25.78 10.72 0.76
C TYR A 156 27.25 10.30 0.71
N ASN A 157 27.55 9.06 0.33
CA ASN A 157 28.93 8.54 0.22
C ASN A 157 29.77 9.23 -0.86
N ASN A 158 29.11 9.85 -1.85
CA ASN A 158 29.75 10.62 -2.90
C ASN A 158 30.04 12.07 -2.49
N LEU A 159 29.57 12.52 -1.33
CA LEU A 159 29.91 13.85 -0.81
C LEU A 159 31.41 13.97 -0.55
N LYS A 160 31.95 15.16 -0.80
CA LYS A 160 33.36 15.48 -0.55
C LYS A 160 33.55 15.81 0.93
N ASN A 161 34.75 15.53 1.45
CA ASN A 161 35.14 15.87 2.82
C ASN A 161 34.26 15.22 3.93
N ILE A 162 33.62 14.09 3.63
CA ILE A 162 33.05 13.20 4.64
C ILE A 162 34.19 12.29 5.11
N GLY A 163 34.68 12.45 6.34
CA GLY A 163 35.92 11.77 6.77
C GLY A 163 35.87 10.25 6.60
N LYS A 164 34.83 9.62 7.14
CA LYS A 164 34.56 8.17 7.00
C LYS A 164 33.24 7.97 6.28
N ARG A 165 33.23 7.10 5.27
CA ARG A 165 32.00 6.69 4.57
C ARG A 165 31.27 5.64 5.41
N PRO A 166 30.06 5.91 5.91
CA PRO A 166 29.31 4.96 6.71
C PRO A 166 28.80 3.80 5.84
N GLY A 167 28.77 2.59 6.40
CA GLY A 167 27.97 1.50 5.83
C GLY A 167 26.48 1.84 5.86
N TYR A 168 25.63 1.09 5.16
CA TYR A 168 24.20 1.42 5.05
C TYR A 168 23.50 1.50 6.42
N LEU A 169 23.73 0.54 7.33
CA LEU A 169 23.19 0.57 8.69
C LEU A 169 23.65 1.79 9.50
N GLN A 170 24.93 2.16 9.39
CA GLN A 170 25.47 3.35 10.05
C GLN A 170 24.86 4.63 9.49
N TYR A 171 24.53 4.65 8.20
CA TYR A 171 23.84 5.78 7.59
C TYR A 171 22.40 5.92 8.09
N LEU A 172 21.67 4.81 8.30
CA LEU A 172 20.38 4.84 8.97
C LEU A 172 20.49 5.40 10.40
N ASP A 173 21.54 5.06 11.15
CA ASP A 173 21.81 5.64 12.46
C ASP A 173 22.02 7.16 12.41
N LEU A 174 22.70 7.67 11.37
CA LEU A 174 22.86 9.12 11.17
C LEU A 174 21.52 9.82 10.90
N LEU A 175 20.59 9.17 10.19
CA LEU A 175 19.26 9.70 9.97
C LEU A 175 18.40 9.64 11.24
N LEU A 176 18.51 8.56 12.03
CA LEU A 176 17.82 8.43 13.32
C LEU A 176 18.26 9.49 14.34
N ALA A 177 19.48 10.02 14.21
CA ALA A 177 19.95 11.13 15.04
C ALA A 177 19.12 12.42 14.89
N ALA A 178 18.28 12.52 13.84
CA ALA A 178 17.33 13.61 13.64
C ALA A 178 16.36 13.81 14.83
N GLN A 179 16.16 12.77 15.65
CA GLN A 179 15.37 12.86 16.90
C GLN A 179 15.97 13.85 17.92
N ASN A 180 17.29 14.01 17.92
CA ASN A 180 18.01 14.78 18.93
C ASN A 180 18.46 16.15 18.41
N GLY A 181 18.29 16.44 17.12
CA GLY A 181 18.71 17.69 16.51
C GLY A 181 18.71 17.61 14.98
N PRO A 182 19.22 18.66 14.29
CA PRO A 182 19.25 18.69 12.84
C PRO A 182 20.02 17.51 12.24
N VAL A 183 19.45 16.90 11.21
CA VAL A 183 20.10 15.80 10.49
C VAL A 183 21.43 16.27 9.90
N HIS A 184 22.42 15.38 9.93
CA HIS A 184 23.78 15.65 9.44
C HIS A 184 24.55 16.75 10.17
N SER A 185 24.22 17.01 11.44
CA SER A 185 24.97 17.94 12.29
C SER A 185 26.42 17.50 12.54
N GLU A 186 26.74 16.21 12.41
CA GLU A 186 28.09 15.64 12.48
C GLU A 186 29.00 16.08 11.32
N LEU A 187 28.44 16.56 10.21
CA LEU A 187 29.22 16.96 9.04
C LEU A 187 29.91 18.31 9.24
N PRO A 188 31.17 18.44 8.79
CA PRO A 188 31.87 19.73 8.77
C PRO A 188 31.09 20.80 8.00
N LYS A 189 31.20 22.06 8.43
CA LYS A 189 30.54 23.19 7.77
C LYS A 189 30.94 23.31 6.30
N GLU A 190 32.19 23.02 6.00
CA GLU A 190 32.75 23.04 4.64
C GLU A 190 31.98 22.08 3.72
N THR A 191 31.59 20.91 4.24
CA THR A 191 30.82 19.89 3.53
C THR A 191 29.37 20.31 3.37
N ARG A 192 28.72 20.79 4.44
CA ARG A 192 27.31 21.23 4.42
C ARG A 192 27.05 22.42 3.51
N CYS A 193 28.06 23.26 3.29
CA CYS A 193 27.99 24.41 2.38
C CYS A 193 28.30 24.08 0.90
N THR A 194 28.56 22.81 0.57
CA THR A 194 28.82 22.39 -0.83
C THR A 194 27.53 22.24 -1.64
N ARG A 195 27.64 22.38 -2.96
CA ARG A 195 26.54 22.12 -3.90
C ARG A 195 26.12 20.65 -3.92
N ASP A 196 27.07 19.75 -3.72
CA ASP A 196 26.81 18.31 -3.69
C ASP A 196 25.92 17.97 -2.48
N PHE A 197 26.17 18.60 -1.31
CA PHE A 197 25.30 18.48 -0.13
C PHE A 197 23.92 19.08 -0.34
N GLU A 198 23.82 20.30 -0.90
CA GLU A 198 22.53 20.94 -1.23
C GLU A 198 21.66 20.00 -2.09
N THR A 199 22.26 19.38 -3.09
CA THR A 199 21.56 18.45 -3.99
C THR A 199 21.12 17.19 -3.26
N TYR A 200 22.02 16.61 -2.45
CA TYR A 200 21.72 15.43 -1.65
C TYR A 200 20.56 15.67 -0.67
N ILE A 201 20.62 16.75 0.13
CA ILE A 201 19.61 17.01 1.17
C ILE A 201 18.26 17.37 0.54
N LYS A 202 18.25 18.07 -0.60
CA LYS A 202 17.03 18.33 -1.37
C LYS A 202 16.40 17.04 -1.89
N ASN A 203 17.22 16.12 -2.42
CA ASN A 203 16.74 14.83 -2.89
C ASN A 203 16.22 13.94 -1.75
N LEU A 204 16.88 13.97 -0.59
CA LEU A 204 16.40 13.29 0.62
C LEU A 204 15.06 13.86 1.07
N HIS A 205 14.93 15.18 1.19
CA HIS A 205 13.67 15.83 1.51
C HIS A 205 12.56 15.48 0.52
N SER A 206 12.85 15.54 -0.79
CA SER A 206 11.87 15.25 -1.84
C SER A 206 11.38 13.79 -1.77
N TYR A 207 12.30 12.86 -1.53
CA TYR A 207 11.97 11.45 -1.33
C TYR A 207 11.09 11.25 -0.09
N LEU A 208 11.53 11.75 1.07
CA LEU A 208 10.80 11.61 2.33
C LEU A 208 9.41 12.25 2.24
N LEU A 209 9.29 13.42 1.63
CA LEU A 209 8.01 14.11 1.46
C LEU A 209 7.06 13.28 0.59
N SER A 210 7.56 12.77 -0.54
CA SER A 210 6.75 11.93 -1.43
C SER A 210 6.35 10.62 -0.72
N PHE A 211 7.28 10.00 0.01
CA PHE A 211 7.01 8.79 0.78
C PHE A 211 5.93 9.04 1.83
N THR A 212 6.04 10.08 2.68
CA THR A 212 5.03 10.39 3.70
C THR A 212 3.66 10.66 3.09
N LYS A 213 3.57 11.36 1.95
CA LYS A 213 2.29 11.58 1.26
C LYS A 213 1.67 10.29 0.73
N ARG A 214 2.50 9.36 0.23
CA ARG A 214 2.03 8.06 -0.28
C ARG A 214 1.65 7.11 0.85
N THR A 215 2.28 7.19 2.02
CA THR A 215 1.99 6.29 3.16
C THR A 215 0.91 6.80 4.10
N GLN A 216 0.63 8.11 4.09
CA GLN A 216 -0.35 8.74 4.98
C GLN A 216 -1.26 9.72 4.20
N PRO A 217 -2.06 9.22 3.23
CA PRO A 217 -2.86 10.09 2.35
C PRO A 217 -4.00 10.83 3.07
N LEU A 218 -4.34 10.43 4.30
CA LEU A 218 -5.35 11.09 5.14
C LEU A 218 -4.78 12.20 6.03
N VAL A 219 -3.45 12.37 6.07
CA VAL A 219 -2.79 13.39 6.90
C VAL A 219 -2.44 14.59 6.03
N ASP A 220 -2.75 15.79 6.50
CA ASP A 220 -2.39 17.04 5.79
C ASP A 220 -0.90 17.37 5.97
N ILE A 221 -0.07 16.69 5.17
CA ILE A 221 1.38 16.89 5.13
C ILE A 221 1.74 18.26 4.54
N ASP A 222 0.89 18.83 3.68
CA ASP A 222 1.15 20.11 3.04
C ASP A 222 1.06 21.27 4.02
N THR A 223 0.08 21.28 4.92
CA THR A 223 0.03 22.25 6.02
C THR A 223 1.24 22.08 6.94
N ARG A 224 1.56 20.86 7.36
CA ARG A 224 2.74 20.60 8.22
C ARG A 224 4.04 21.14 7.61
N GLN A 225 4.26 20.90 6.33
CA GLN A 225 5.47 21.38 5.65
C GLN A 225 5.47 22.89 5.44
N ARG A 226 4.30 23.52 5.22
CA ARG A 226 4.18 24.99 5.20
C ARG A 226 4.51 25.59 6.56
N ASP A 227 4.02 25.00 7.64
CA ASP A 227 4.28 25.46 9.00
C ASP A 227 5.77 25.32 9.34
N ALA A 228 6.38 24.17 9.03
CA ALA A 228 7.82 23.94 9.21
C ALA A 228 8.69 24.89 8.35
N ALA A 229 8.21 25.28 7.16
CA ALA A 229 8.88 26.27 6.33
C ALA A 229 8.76 27.68 6.91
N SER A 230 7.59 28.07 7.43
CA SER A 230 7.40 29.35 8.11
C SER A 230 8.22 29.46 9.38
N GLU A 231 8.29 28.37 10.16
CA GLU A 231 9.13 28.28 11.36
C GLU A 231 10.61 28.44 11.00
N PHE A 232 11.06 27.80 9.92
CA PHE A 232 12.43 28.00 9.43
C PHE A 232 12.68 29.46 9.04
N ASP A 233 11.78 30.08 8.28
CA ASP A 233 11.96 31.46 7.82
C ASP A 233 12.07 32.42 9.00
N GLN A 234 11.24 32.26 10.03
CA GLN A 234 11.33 33.02 11.26
C GLN A 234 12.69 32.82 11.95
N LYS A 235 13.08 31.57 12.22
CA LYS A 235 14.37 31.27 12.90
C LYS A 235 15.58 31.71 12.08
N TRP A 236 15.47 31.71 10.75
CA TRP A 236 16.51 32.17 9.85
C TRP A 236 16.67 33.69 9.91
N GLU A 237 15.58 34.45 9.97
CA GLU A 237 15.59 35.90 10.14
C GLU A 237 16.10 36.33 11.53
N GLU A 238 15.77 35.57 12.57
CA GLU A 238 16.22 35.79 13.95
C GLU A 238 17.68 35.32 14.20
N HIS A 239 18.34 34.73 13.19
CA HIS A 239 19.70 34.17 13.27
C HIS A 239 19.86 33.07 14.35
N GLU A 240 18.80 32.32 14.61
CA GLU A 240 18.78 31.28 15.66
C GLU A 240 19.25 29.90 15.18
N ILE A 241 19.57 29.73 13.89
CA ILE A 241 20.00 28.44 13.34
C ILE A 241 21.53 28.31 13.39
N PRO A 242 22.09 27.61 14.40
CA PRO A 242 23.54 27.56 14.58
C PRO A 242 24.21 26.74 13.47
N GLY A 243 25.41 27.17 13.10
CA GLY A 243 26.29 26.38 12.24
C GLY A 243 26.12 26.61 10.73
N TRP A 244 25.21 27.49 10.31
CA TRP A 244 25.02 27.92 8.91
C TRP A 244 25.53 29.33 8.61
N GLU A 245 26.12 30.01 9.61
CA GLU A 245 26.75 31.32 9.44
C GLU A 245 27.84 31.31 8.37
N VAL A 246 27.80 32.31 7.47
CA VAL A 246 28.85 32.50 6.49
C VAL A 246 30.08 33.06 7.21
N ALA A 247 31.27 32.47 6.98
CA ALA A 247 32.54 32.90 7.58
C ALA A 247 32.92 34.39 7.37
N SER A 248 32.14 35.13 6.59
CA SER A 248 32.28 36.57 6.40
C SER A 248 31.57 37.42 7.47
N GLU A 249 30.58 36.88 8.17
CA GLU A 249 29.83 37.59 9.22
C GLU A 249 30.53 37.48 10.59
N SER A 250 31.21 36.36 10.86
CA SER A 250 31.99 36.16 12.09
C SER A 250 33.24 37.03 12.20
N LYS A 251 33.69 37.68 11.12
CA LYS A 251 34.78 38.68 11.18
C LYS A 251 34.31 40.10 11.48
N SER A 252 33.01 40.38 11.52
CA SER A 252 32.50 41.74 11.72
C SER A 252 32.13 42.08 13.17
N LEU A 253 32.24 41.14 14.12
CA LEU A 253 31.85 41.37 15.51
C LEU A 253 32.90 41.01 16.57
N THR A 254 34.08 40.52 16.20
CA THR A 254 35.18 40.28 17.16
C THR A 254 36.56 40.61 16.58
N ASN A 255 36.84 41.90 16.44
CA ASN A 255 38.13 42.51 16.85
C ASN A 255 38.17 43.97 16.39
N GLY A 256 38.15 44.87 17.37
CA GLY A 256 38.54 46.25 17.14
C GLY A 256 39.99 46.32 16.66
N ASN A 257 40.19 47.12 15.62
CA ASN A 257 41.40 47.87 15.29
C ASN A 257 42.66 47.06 14.89
N GLU A 258 42.90 46.92 13.59
CA GLU A 258 44.06 47.52 12.89
C GLU A 258 44.13 47.06 11.41
N ASN A 259 44.39 48.02 10.52
CA ASN A 259 44.73 47.89 9.08
C ASN A 259 43.63 47.70 8.03
N THR A 260 42.58 48.52 8.06
CA THR A 260 42.08 49.11 6.79
C THR A 260 42.88 50.39 6.55
N GLY A 261 43.87 50.34 5.65
CA GLY A 261 44.63 51.55 5.35
C GLY A 261 43.79 52.58 4.59
N ILE A 262 44.20 53.84 4.69
CA ILE A 262 43.46 54.99 4.19
C ILE A 262 43.99 55.37 2.80
N TRP A 263 43.09 55.50 1.83
CA TRP A 263 43.42 55.84 0.45
C TRP A 263 43.31 57.34 0.17
N CYS A 264 44.35 57.93 -0.43
CA CYS A 264 44.27 59.30 -0.94
C CYS A 264 43.94 59.30 -2.43
N SER A 265 42.79 59.88 -2.82
CA SER A 265 42.37 60.02 -4.22
C SER A 265 43.25 60.99 -5.02
N ALA A 266 43.85 62.01 -4.38
CA ALA A 266 44.69 62.99 -5.05
C ALA A 266 46.09 62.47 -5.37
N CYS A 267 46.68 61.72 -4.45
CA CYS A 267 48.01 61.13 -4.60
C CYS A 267 48.00 59.71 -5.17
N GLN A 268 46.83 59.08 -5.23
CA GLN A 268 46.62 57.66 -5.55
C GLN A 268 47.55 56.73 -4.76
N LYS A 269 47.61 56.92 -3.44
CA LYS A 269 48.46 56.13 -2.53
C LYS A 269 47.70 55.69 -1.29
N HIS A 270 48.06 54.51 -0.81
CA HIS A 270 47.52 53.89 0.38
C HIS A 270 48.44 54.12 1.59
N TYR A 271 47.84 54.47 2.73
CA TYR A 271 48.55 54.79 3.96
C TYR A 271 48.07 53.86 5.06
N SER A 272 48.99 53.14 5.70
CA SER A 272 48.65 52.16 6.74
C SER A 272 48.24 52.79 8.08
N LYS A 273 48.61 54.06 8.33
CA LYS A 273 48.29 54.77 9.57
C LYS A 273 47.69 56.15 9.29
N GLN A 274 46.66 56.53 10.04
CA GLN A 274 45.99 57.84 9.95
C GLN A 274 46.97 59.00 10.14
N THR A 275 47.88 58.90 11.10
CA THR A 275 48.88 59.95 11.36
C THR A 275 49.82 60.21 10.19
N VAL A 276 50.16 59.18 9.42
CA VAL A 276 51.00 59.30 8.21
C VAL A 276 50.18 59.87 7.05
N TYR A 277 48.90 59.51 6.96
CA TYR A 277 47.97 60.12 6.01
C TYR A 277 47.82 61.63 6.31
N ASP A 278 47.57 62.04 7.55
CA ASP A 278 47.35 63.45 7.86
C ASP A 278 48.60 64.30 7.58
N ALA A 279 49.78 63.78 7.89
CA ALA A 279 51.06 64.42 7.55
C ALA A 279 51.28 64.52 6.03
N HIS A 280 50.75 63.57 5.25
CA HIS A 280 50.90 63.60 3.79
C HIS A 280 50.03 64.69 3.13
N LEU A 281 48.87 65.04 3.71
CA LEU A 281 47.94 66.05 3.17
C LEU A 281 48.56 67.45 3.10
N SER A 282 49.45 67.78 4.04
CA SER A 282 50.16 69.07 4.07
C SER A 282 51.44 69.09 3.22
N SER A 283 51.83 67.94 2.63
CA SER A 283 53.06 67.85 1.85
C SER A 283 52.97 68.59 0.52
N LYS A 284 54.07 69.21 0.08
CA LYS A 284 54.17 69.92 -1.21
C LYS A 284 53.79 69.05 -2.42
N LYS A 285 53.91 67.71 -2.30
CA LYS A 285 53.52 66.74 -3.33
C LYS A 285 52.00 66.55 -3.39
N HIS A 286 51.32 66.44 -2.25
CA HIS A 286 49.86 66.35 -2.20
C HIS A 286 49.19 67.64 -2.67
N ILE A 287 49.66 68.81 -2.20
CA ILE A 287 49.09 70.11 -2.59
C ILE A 287 49.20 70.34 -4.12
N LYS A 288 50.32 69.97 -4.74
CA LYS A 288 50.47 70.02 -6.20
C LYS A 288 49.58 69.02 -6.94
N ALA A 289 49.35 67.84 -6.36
CA ALA A 289 48.47 66.83 -6.95
C ALA A 289 46.99 67.22 -6.89
N VAL A 290 46.55 67.81 -5.78
CA VAL A 290 45.19 68.38 -5.61
C VAL A 290 44.98 69.57 -6.56
N ALA A 291 45.95 70.49 -6.65
CA ALA A 291 45.86 71.63 -7.57
C ALA A 291 45.80 71.19 -9.05
N LYS A 292 46.49 70.10 -9.41
CA LYS A 292 46.43 69.50 -10.74
C LYS A 292 45.11 68.78 -11.02
N GLN A 293 44.50 68.15 -10.00
CA GLN A 293 43.15 67.57 -10.12
C GLN A 293 42.06 68.62 -10.24
N ALA A 294 42.20 69.75 -9.56
CA ALA A 294 41.24 70.86 -9.63
C ALA A 294 41.22 71.52 -11.02
N SER A 295 42.32 71.52 -11.76
CA SER A 295 42.39 72.07 -13.12
C SER A 295 41.99 71.09 -14.23
N SER A 296 42.00 69.77 -13.97
CA SER A 296 41.71 68.75 -14.99
C SER A 296 40.25 68.27 -15.02
N GLY A 297 39.38 68.72 -14.12
CA GLY A 297 37.92 68.48 -14.17
C GLY A 297 37.44 67.03 -13.94
N GLU A 298 38.27 66.02 -14.19
CA GLU A 298 37.92 64.60 -14.00
C GLU A 298 38.58 64.01 -12.75
N ARG A 299 37.79 63.31 -11.93
CA ARG A 299 38.28 62.51 -10.79
C ARG A 299 38.95 61.25 -11.33
N PRO A 300 40.25 61.03 -11.11
CA PRO A 300 40.90 59.81 -11.59
C PRO A 300 40.50 58.62 -10.71
N SER A 301 39.96 57.58 -11.36
CA SER A 301 39.58 56.32 -10.73
C SER A 301 40.81 55.63 -10.10
N ASN A 302 40.57 54.92 -8.99
CA ASN A 302 41.59 54.18 -8.26
C ASN A 302 42.18 53.06 -9.16
N PRO A 303 43.50 53.01 -9.40
CA PRO A 303 44.12 51.97 -10.23
C PRO A 303 44.14 50.58 -9.57
N ASN A 304 43.69 50.47 -8.30
CA ASN A 304 43.44 49.19 -7.63
C ASN A 304 41.94 48.86 -7.49
N GLY A 305 41.07 49.62 -8.17
CA GLY A 305 39.68 49.23 -8.43
C GLY A 305 39.59 48.73 -9.86
N SER A 306 39.40 47.43 -10.05
CA SER A 306 39.22 46.82 -11.36
C SER A 306 37.96 47.37 -12.05
N THR A 307 38.16 48.23 -13.04
CA THR A 307 37.17 48.51 -14.08
C THR A 307 37.42 47.59 -15.27
N GLN A 308 36.73 46.44 -15.31
CA GLN A 308 36.14 45.91 -16.54
C GLN A 308 35.12 44.81 -16.20
N SER A 309 33.98 44.93 -16.87
CA SER A 309 32.77 44.11 -16.84
C SER A 309 31.90 44.17 -15.57
N ALA A 310 30.78 44.89 -15.72
CA ALA A 310 29.50 44.44 -15.17
C ALA A 310 29.32 42.93 -15.44
N HIS A 311 28.74 42.22 -14.47
CA HIS A 311 28.58 40.75 -14.35
C HIS A 311 29.77 40.00 -13.74
N THR A 312 29.74 39.71 -12.42
CA THR A 312 29.62 38.35 -11.84
C THR A 312 30.03 38.19 -10.36
N HIS A 313 30.74 39.12 -9.72
CA HIS A 313 31.21 38.88 -8.33
C HIS A 313 30.16 39.09 -7.22
N ASN A 314 29.13 39.93 -7.43
CA ASN A 314 28.02 40.07 -6.47
C ASN A 314 27.01 38.91 -6.58
N THR A 315 26.91 38.27 -7.75
CA THR A 315 26.10 37.07 -7.97
C THR A 315 26.69 35.84 -7.29
N SER A 316 28.02 35.69 -7.21
CA SER A 316 28.62 34.50 -6.58
C SER A 316 28.46 34.49 -5.06
N GLN A 317 28.56 35.63 -4.39
CA GLN A 317 28.28 35.74 -2.94
C GLN A 317 26.78 35.57 -2.65
N SER A 318 25.90 36.15 -3.47
CA SER A 318 24.45 35.94 -3.38
C SER A 318 24.07 34.47 -3.64
N SER A 319 24.65 33.83 -4.66
CA SER A 319 24.45 32.42 -4.97
C SER A 319 24.98 31.48 -3.89
N SER A 320 26.13 31.80 -3.27
CA SER A 320 26.63 31.02 -2.12
C SER A 320 25.76 31.19 -0.89
N LYS A 321 25.29 32.41 -0.59
CA LYS A 321 24.37 32.67 0.52
C LYS A 321 23.03 31.95 0.31
N LEU A 322 22.50 32.01 -0.91
CA LEU A 322 21.27 31.29 -1.28
C LEU A 322 21.44 29.78 -1.14
N ARG A 323 22.56 29.22 -1.62
CA ARG A 323 22.85 27.78 -1.45
C ARG A 323 22.91 27.37 0.02
N ILE A 324 23.58 28.16 0.85
CA ILE A 324 23.71 27.89 2.29
C ILE A 324 22.33 27.93 2.94
N ARG A 325 21.50 28.93 2.61
CA ARG A 325 20.10 28.99 3.06
C ARG A 325 19.30 27.78 2.57
N ASN A 326 19.39 27.40 1.31
CA ASN A 326 18.70 26.24 0.76
C ASN A 326 19.11 24.95 1.47
N SER A 327 20.41 24.77 1.72
CA SER A 327 20.93 23.61 2.43
C SER A 327 20.38 23.57 3.85
N ALA A 328 20.38 24.69 4.57
CA ALA A 328 19.79 24.80 5.90
C ALA A 328 18.27 24.54 5.89
N TYR A 329 17.55 25.11 4.92
CA TYR A 329 16.12 24.96 4.73
C TYR A 329 15.72 23.50 4.52
N TYR A 330 16.35 22.83 3.55
CA TYR A 330 16.08 21.42 3.30
C TYR A 330 16.56 20.51 4.43
N THR A 331 17.62 20.88 5.16
CA THR A 331 18.00 20.17 6.40
C THR A 331 16.90 20.27 7.45
N HIS A 332 16.31 21.46 7.67
CA HIS A 332 15.22 21.66 8.62
C HIS A 332 13.99 20.83 8.24
N LEU A 333 13.54 20.93 6.99
CA LEU A 333 12.36 20.19 6.53
C LEU A 333 12.58 18.68 6.50
N ALA A 334 13.76 18.22 6.08
CA ALA A 334 14.10 16.80 6.15
C ALA A 334 14.12 16.30 7.60
N THR A 335 14.61 17.12 8.55
CA THR A 335 14.61 16.76 9.97
C THR A 335 13.19 16.60 10.50
N ASP A 336 12.27 17.53 10.20
CA ASP A 336 10.85 17.40 10.60
C ASP A 336 10.20 16.10 10.08
N LEU A 337 10.41 15.78 8.80
CA LEU A 337 9.91 14.55 8.21
C LEU A 337 10.55 13.31 8.85
N LEU A 338 11.87 13.30 9.05
CA LEU A 338 12.59 12.19 9.68
C LEU A 338 12.08 11.93 11.11
N VAL A 339 11.80 12.98 11.88
CA VAL A 339 11.23 12.87 13.23
C VAL A 339 9.85 12.19 13.19
N SER A 340 9.02 12.48 12.18
CA SER A 340 7.74 11.79 12.00
C SER A 340 7.87 10.33 11.55
N LEU A 341 8.97 9.98 10.88
CA LEU A 341 9.22 8.68 10.27
C LEU A 341 10.14 7.77 11.12
N VAL A 342 10.39 8.12 12.39
CA VAL A 342 11.32 7.39 13.26
C VAL A 342 10.94 5.91 13.43
N SER A 343 9.66 5.60 13.59
CA SER A 343 9.18 4.23 13.70
C SER A 343 9.54 3.42 12.46
N ILE A 344 9.22 3.95 11.28
CA ILE A 344 9.47 3.33 9.98
C ILE A 344 10.99 3.20 9.72
N LEU A 345 11.80 4.18 10.14
CA LEU A 345 13.26 4.08 10.06
C LEU A 345 13.81 2.94 10.93
N ASN A 346 13.29 2.76 12.14
CA ASN A 346 13.68 1.65 13.01
C ASN A 346 13.25 0.31 12.42
N GLU A 347 12.05 0.22 11.83
CA GLU A 347 11.58 -0.98 11.12
C GLU A 347 12.46 -1.29 9.90
N THR A 348 12.81 -0.26 9.12
CA THR A 348 13.73 -0.36 7.99
C THR A 348 15.09 -0.89 8.44
N LYS A 349 15.64 -0.33 9.52
CA LYS A 349 16.92 -0.78 10.08
C LYS A 349 16.85 -2.25 10.53
N SER A 350 15.82 -2.62 11.30
CA SER A 350 15.61 -3.99 11.76
C SER A 350 15.48 -4.98 10.58
N ASN A 351 14.71 -4.60 9.55
CA ASN A 351 14.56 -5.41 8.35
C ASN A 351 15.89 -5.59 7.61
N VAL A 352 16.70 -4.55 7.51
CA VAL A 352 18.02 -4.58 6.90
C VAL A 352 18.96 -5.48 7.70
N GLU A 353 19.02 -5.34 9.03
CA GLU A 353 19.82 -6.20 9.92
C GLU A 353 19.43 -7.68 9.78
N ARG A 354 18.11 -7.98 9.73
CA ARG A 354 17.60 -9.31 9.45
C ARG A 354 18.02 -9.81 8.07
N ARG A 355 17.85 -9.02 7.00
CA ARG A 355 18.25 -9.43 5.63
C ARG A 355 19.77 -9.62 5.47
N PHE A 356 20.58 -8.94 6.30
CA PHE A 356 22.02 -9.14 6.37
C PHE A 356 22.40 -10.47 7.06
N SER A 357 21.58 -10.99 7.97
CA SER A 357 21.84 -12.30 8.61
C SER A 357 21.37 -13.49 7.77
N LEU A 358 20.47 -13.26 6.80
CA LEU A 358 19.97 -14.30 5.90
C LEU A 358 21.00 -14.76 4.85
N THR A 359 21.04 -16.07 4.62
CA THR A 359 21.75 -16.68 3.50
C THR A 359 21.09 -16.35 2.16
N ALA A 360 21.82 -16.54 1.05
CA ALA A 360 21.30 -16.25 -0.29
C ALA A 360 20.01 -17.04 -0.62
N ARG A 361 19.93 -18.30 -0.18
CA ARG A 361 18.76 -19.17 -0.37
C ARG A 361 17.55 -18.70 0.42
N GLU A 362 17.76 -18.26 1.66
CA GLU A 362 16.67 -17.75 2.51
C GLU A 362 16.12 -16.43 1.97
N ARG A 363 16.98 -15.56 1.43
CA ARG A 363 16.55 -14.31 0.78
C ARG A 363 15.70 -14.55 -0.46
N GLU A 364 16.07 -15.53 -1.27
CA GLU A 364 15.30 -15.92 -2.46
C GLU A 364 13.95 -16.54 -2.07
N GLN A 365 13.93 -17.38 -1.03
CA GLN A 365 12.69 -17.96 -0.53
C GLN A 365 11.73 -16.90 0.03
N GLU A 366 12.24 -15.90 0.73
CA GLU A 366 11.42 -14.79 1.25
C GLU A 366 10.77 -13.98 0.13
N LEU A 367 11.51 -13.68 -0.95
CA LEU A 367 10.94 -13.03 -2.14
C LEU A 367 9.84 -13.88 -2.78
N LEU A 368 10.03 -15.20 -2.81
CA LEU A 368 9.04 -16.14 -3.35
C LEU A 368 7.78 -16.23 -2.48
N GLU A 369 7.92 -16.08 -1.16
CA GLU A 369 6.81 -16.07 -0.21
C GLU A 369 6.05 -14.74 -0.24
N GLN A 370 6.75 -13.61 -0.37
CA GLN A 370 6.13 -12.29 -0.55
C GLN A 370 5.37 -12.16 -1.87
N ALA A 371 5.82 -12.85 -2.92
CA ALA A 371 5.14 -12.87 -4.22
C ALA A 371 3.86 -13.74 -4.24
N LYS A 372 3.61 -14.55 -3.21
CA LYS A 372 2.38 -15.34 -3.14
C LYS A 372 1.21 -14.46 -2.69
N PRO A 373 0.05 -14.50 -3.37
CA PRO A 373 -1.12 -13.76 -2.95
C PRO A 373 -1.51 -14.15 -1.52
N ALA A 374 -1.80 -13.16 -0.69
CA ALA A 374 -2.24 -13.39 0.67
C ALA A 374 -3.49 -14.29 0.66
N PRO A 375 -3.54 -15.34 1.50
CA PRO A 375 -4.72 -16.20 1.56
C PRO A 375 -5.95 -15.35 1.90
N PRO A 376 -7.11 -15.61 1.26
CA PRO A 376 -8.31 -14.82 1.51
C PRO A 376 -8.63 -14.84 3.01
N PRO A 377 -9.01 -13.69 3.59
CA PRO A 377 -9.35 -13.64 5.01
C PRO A 377 -10.46 -14.67 5.30
N PRO A 378 -10.35 -15.44 6.40
CA PRO A 378 -11.45 -16.29 6.81
C PRO A 378 -12.69 -15.41 6.99
N LYS A 379 -13.83 -15.79 6.40
CA LYS A 379 -15.10 -15.06 6.54
C LYS A 379 -15.44 -14.94 8.03
N SER A 380 -15.15 -13.81 8.65
CA SER A 380 -15.48 -13.55 10.04
C SER A 380 -16.93 -13.08 10.14
N SER A 381 -17.76 -13.91 10.75
CA SER A 381 -19.01 -13.47 11.36
C SER A 381 -18.69 -12.46 12.46
N ALA A 382 -19.16 -11.23 12.30
CA ALA A 382 -19.06 -10.18 13.29
C ALA A 382 -19.82 -10.56 14.58
N ASP A 383 -19.09 -10.89 15.64
CA ASP A 383 -19.29 -10.41 17.01
C ASP A 383 -18.37 -11.16 17.99
N ALA A 384 -17.51 -10.40 18.67
CA ALA A 384 -16.93 -10.60 20.01
C ALA A 384 -15.45 -10.23 20.04
N ALA A 385 -15.15 -9.19 20.84
CA ALA A 385 -13.84 -8.64 21.08
C ALA A 385 -13.00 -9.50 22.05
N ALA A 386 -11.70 -9.51 21.77
CA ALA A 386 -10.56 -9.73 22.68
C ALA A 386 -10.56 -10.99 23.56
N GLU A 387 -9.68 -11.95 23.22
CA GLU A 387 -8.49 -12.26 24.02
C GLU A 387 -7.54 -13.20 23.25
N GLU A 388 -6.31 -13.29 23.76
CA GLU A 388 -5.03 -13.63 23.15
C GLU A 388 -4.89 -15.10 22.67
N GLU A 389 -3.82 -15.35 21.89
CA GLU A 389 -3.37 -16.68 21.49
C GLU A 389 -3.29 -17.65 22.67
N GLU A 390 -4.14 -18.68 22.72
CA GLU A 390 -3.79 -19.97 23.31
C GLU A 390 -4.77 -21.07 22.87
N GLU A 391 -4.18 -22.18 22.39
CA GLU A 391 -4.63 -23.58 22.53
C GLU A 391 -6.13 -23.90 22.49
N GLU A 392 -6.55 -24.70 21.49
CA GLU A 392 -7.69 -25.63 21.52
C GLU A 392 -8.69 -25.41 22.69
N GLU A 393 -9.48 -24.32 22.64
CA GLU A 393 -10.54 -24.13 23.61
C GLU A 393 -11.49 -25.33 23.49
N ARG A 394 -11.47 -26.18 24.51
CA ARG A 394 -12.43 -27.27 24.71
C ARG A 394 -13.81 -26.65 24.82
N ILE A 395 -14.47 -26.51 23.66
CA ILE A 395 -15.88 -26.15 23.53
C ILE A 395 -16.68 -26.92 24.58
N TYR A 396 -17.30 -26.19 25.52
CA TYR A 396 -18.06 -26.77 26.63
C TYR A 396 -19.24 -27.58 26.08
N ASN A 397 -19.00 -28.88 25.92
CA ASN A 397 -19.94 -29.86 25.40
C ASN A 397 -20.34 -30.84 26.53
N PRO A 398 -21.15 -30.39 27.49
CA PRO A 398 -21.51 -31.18 28.67
C PRO A 398 -22.29 -32.47 28.31
N LEU A 399 -22.84 -32.55 27.09
CA LEU A 399 -23.58 -33.70 26.56
C LEU A 399 -22.77 -34.55 25.57
N LYS A 400 -21.49 -34.22 25.31
CA LYS A 400 -20.61 -34.88 24.32
C LYS A 400 -21.27 -35.13 22.95
N LEU A 401 -22.09 -34.18 22.49
CA LEU A 401 -22.76 -34.29 21.20
C LEU A 401 -21.75 -34.08 20.06
N PRO A 402 -21.83 -34.82 18.94
CA PRO A 402 -20.98 -34.61 17.78
C PRO A 402 -21.05 -33.15 17.32
N LEU A 403 -19.90 -32.57 16.97
CA LEU A 403 -19.84 -31.20 16.46
C LEU A 403 -20.37 -31.17 15.03
N GLY A 404 -21.17 -30.15 14.73
CA GLY A 404 -21.65 -29.92 13.38
C GLY A 404 -20.54 -29.42 12.46
N TRP A 405 -20.88 -29.22 11.20
CA TRP A 405 -20.01 -28.55 10.22
C TRP A 405 -19.67 -27.09 10.59
N ASP A 406 -20.43 -26.51 11.53
CA ASP A 406 -20.24 -25.17 12.13
C ASP A 406 -19.34 -25.19 13.38
N GLY A 407 -18.71 -26.33 13.71
CA GLY A 407 -17.84 -26.47 14.89
C GLY A 407 -18.56 -26.36 16.24
N LYS A 408 -19.89 -26.16 16.28
CA LYS A 408 -20.72 -26.11 17.50
C LYS A 408 -21.40 -27.46 17.77
N PRO A 409 -21.69 -27.82 19.04
CA PRO A 409 -22.43 -29.04 19.36
C PRO A 409 -23.81 -29.04 18.67
N ILE A 410 -24.13 -30.11 17.94
CA ILE A 410 -25.41 -30.22 17.23
C ILE A 410 -26.56 -30.17 18.25
N PRO A 411 -27.64 -29.39 18.00
CA PRO A 411 -28.80 -29.35 18.90
C PRO A 411 -29.35 -30.74 19.22
N TYR A 412 -29.64 -31.01 20.51
CA TYR A 412 -29.99 -32.34 21.02
C TYR A 412 -31.20 -32.99 20.31
N TRP A 413 -32.19 -32.19 19.90
CA TRP A 413 -33.36 -32.69 19.16
C TRP A 413 -32.98 -33.17 17.74
N LEU A 414 -32.04 -32.49 17.09
CA LEU A 414 -31.54 -32.84 15.76
C LEU A 414 -30.66 -34.11 15.84
N TYR A 415 -29.87 -34.23 16.89
CA TYR A 415 -29.13 -35.45 17.24
C TYR A 415 -30.04 -36.67 17.41
N LYS A 416 -31.17 -36.52 18.13
CA LYS A 416 -32.19 -37.58 18.25
C LYS A 416 -32.93 -37.87 16.95
N LEU A 417 -33.30 -36.83 16.19
CA LEU A 417 -34.05 -36.97 14.94
C LEU A 417 -33.28 -37.75 13.87
N HIS A 418 -31.99 -37.44 13.71
CA HIS A 418 -31.12 -38.11 12.74
C HIS A 418 -30.48 -39.41 13.27
N GLY A 419 -30.85 -39.83 14.49
CA GLY A 419 -30.37 -41.09 15.07
C GLY A 419 -28.86 -41.14 15.31
N LEU A 420 -28.19 -39.99 15.44
CA LEU A 420 -26.73 -39.89 15.66
C LEU A 420 -26.30 -40.51 17.00
N GLY A 421 -27.22 -40.73 17.93
CA GLY A 421 -26.94 -41.41 19.20
C GLY A 421 -27.04 -42.93 19.17
N VAL A 422 -27.23 -43.53 17.99
CA VAL A 422 -27.16 -44.98 17.80
C VAL A 422 -25.78 -45.33 17.25
N GLU A 423 -25.01 -46.07 18.04
CA GLU A 423 -23.67 -46.54 17.69
C GLU A 423 -23.76 -47.78 16.78
N TYR A 424 -23.13 -47.72 15.61
CA TYR A 424 -22.95 -48.86 14.72
C TYR A 424 -21.47 -49.22 14.62
N ARG A 425 -21.13 -50.49 14.78
CA ARG A 425 -19.74 -50.96 14.72
C ARG A 425 -19.49 -51.74 13.44
N CYS A 426 -18.34 -51.51 12.83
CA CYS A 426 -17.88 -52.28 11.66
C CYS A 426 -16.55 -52.96 11.96
N GLU A 427 -16.56 -54.29 12.05
CA GLU A 427 -15.40 -55.13 12.38
C GLU A 427 -14.34 -55.05 11.27
N ILE A 428 -14.78 -55.05 10.00
CA ILE A 428 -13.91 -54.91 8.81
C ILE A 428 -13.11 -53.58 8.83
N CYS A 429 -13.64 -52.54 9.47
CA CYS A 429 -12.97 -51.24 9.64
C CYS A 429 -12.13 -51.14 10.93
N SER A 430 -11.72 -52.28 11.51
CA SER A 430 -11.04 -52.36 12.82
C SER A 430 -11.93 -51.90 13.98
N ASP A 431 -13.16 -52.42 14.03
CA ASP A 431 -14.18 -52.12 15.05
C ASP A 431 -14.50 -50.63 15.22
N HIS A 432 -14.39 -49.88 14.11
CA HIS A 432 -14.69 -48.46 14.13
C HIS A 432 -16.17 -48.20 14.40
N VAL A 433 -16.45 -47.26 15.31
CA VAL A 433 -17.80 -46.86 15.69
C VAL A 433 -18.27 -45.70 14.80
N TYR A 434 -19.38 -45.91 14.10
CA TYR A 434 -20.07 -44.92 13.30
C TYR A 434 -21.33 -44.45 14.02
N MET A 435 -21.48 -43.14 14.14
CA MET A 435 -22.62 -42.51 14.80
C MET A 435 -23.75 -42.26 13.81
N GLY A 436 -24.86 -42.98 13.98
CA GLY A 436 -26.06 -42.90 13.16
C GLY A 436 -26.01 -43.69 11.85
N ARG A 437 -27.20 -44.14 11.42
CA ARG A 437 -27.36 -45.04 10.28
C ARG A 437 -26.86 -44.44 8.96
N LYS A 438 -27.06 -43.14 8.72
CA LYS A 438 -26.65 -42.48 7.48
C LYS A 438 -25.13 -42.44 7.30
N ASN A 439 -24.39 -42.16 8.37
CA ASN A 439 -22.91 -42.18 8.34
C ASN A 439 -22.41 -43.61 8.18
N PHE A 440 -23.08 -44.56 8.83
CA PHE A 440 -22.80 -45.97 8.64
C PHE A 440 -23.07 -46.39 7.18
N ASP A 441 -24.19 -46.08 6.53
CA ASP A 441 -24.39 -46.50 5.14
C ASP A 441 -23.37 -45.86 4.17
N ARG A 442 -22.89 -44.65 4.46
CA ARG A 442 -21.83 -44.00 3.66
C ARG A 442 -20.47 -44.71 3.81
N HIS A 443 -20.17 -45.30 4.96
CA HIS A 443 -18.85 -45.87 5.24
C HIS A 443 -18.46 -47.02 4.30
N PHE A 444 -19.44 -47.74 3.73
CA PHE A 444 -19.20 -48.83 2.77
C PHE A 444 -18.49 -48.36 1.48
N GLN A 445 -18.63 -47.08 1.14
CA GLN A 445 -17.99 -46.46 -0.03
C GLN A 445 -16.71 -45.69 0.34
N GLU A 446 -16.41 -45.55 1.63
CA GLU A 446 -15.23 -44.81 2.09
C GLU A 446 -13.95 -45.64 1.94
N SER A 447 -12.83 -44.94 1.74
CA SER A 447 -11.52 -45.55 1.48
C SER A 447 -11.08 -46.54 2.58
N ARG A 448 -11.49 -46.30 3.83
CA ARG A 448 -11.16 -47.17 4.98
C ARG A 448 -11.81 -48.55 4.86
N HIS A 449 -13.09 -48.60 4.50
CA HIS A 449 -13.79 -49.86 4.31
C HIS A 449 -13.29 -50.59 3.06
N ALA A 450 -13.06 -49.85 1.96
CA ALA A 450 -12.47 -50.41 0.75
C ALA A 450 -11.08 -51.01 1.00
N PHE A 451 -10.27 -50.38 1.86
CA PHE A 451 -8.98 -50.90 2.28
C PHE A 451 -9.12 -52.18 3.14
N GLY A 452 -10.06 -52.20 4.09
CA GLY A 452 -10.37 -53.39 4.89
C GLY A 452 -10.78 -54.58 4.02
N MET A 453 -11.68 -54.35 3.05
CA MET A 453 -12.08 -55.38 2.07
C MET A 453 -10.91 -55.87 1.22
N ARG A 454 -10.03 -54.96 0.77
CA ARG A 454 -8.83 -55.31 0.02
C ARG A 454 -7.84 -56.13 0.85
N ALA A 455 -7.69 -55.83 2.14
CA ALA A 455 -6.83 -56.58 3.05
C ALA A 455 -7.34 -58.02 3.28
N LEU A 456 -8.67 -58.22 3.23
CA LEU A 456 -9.30 -59.55 3.25
C LEU A 456 -9.25 -60.27 1.88
N GLY A 457 -8.74 -59.62 0.84
CA GLY A 457 -8.71 -60.18 -0.52
C GLY A 457 -10.06 -60.21 -1.22
N LEU A 458 -11.06 -59.47 -0.72
CA LEU A 458 -12.41 -59.42 -1.26
C LEU A 458 -12.64 -58.18 -2.13
N PRO A 459 -13.33 -58.29 -3.27
CA PRO A 459 -13.67 -57.13 -4.09
C PRO A 459 -14.83 -56.33 -3.44
N ASN A 460 -14.69 -55.01 -3.37
CA ASN A 460 -15.74 -54.11 -2.83
C ASN A 460 -16.91 -53.95 -3.83
N THR A 461 -17.76 -54.97 -3.91
CA THR A 461 -18.96 -55.01 -4.77
C THR A 461 -20.23 -54.84 -3.93
N LYS A 462 -21.36 -54.53 -4.58
CA LYS A 462 -22.66 -54.40 -3.91
C LYS A 462 -23.10 -55.65 -3.13
N HIS A 463 -22.57 -56.83 -3.47
CA HIS A 463 -22.88 -58.08 -2.77
C HIS A 463 -22.42 -58.06 -1.31
N PHE A 464 -21.40 -57.26 -0.97
CA PHE A 464 -20.87 -57.13 0.38
C PHE A 464 -21.42 -55.91 1.14
N HIS A 465 -22.42 -55.22 0.59
CA HIS A 465 -23.05 -54.08 1.26
C HIS A 465 -23.84 -54.54 2.50
N GLU A 466 -23.76 -53.77 3.59
CA GLU A 466 -24.35 -54.10 4.92
C GLU A 466 -23.65 -55.20 5.72
N ILE A 467 -22.56 -55.80 5.21
CA ILE A 467 -21.80 -56.81 5.96
C ILE A 467 -20.76 -56.12 6.82
N THR A 468 -20.83 -56.34 8.13
CA THR A 468 -19.90 -55.74 9.10
C THR A 468 -18.88 -56.70 9.66
N ARG A 469 -19.25 -57.97 9.78
CA ARG A 469 -18.42 -59.01 10.37
C ARG A 469 -17.50 -59.64 9.34
N ILE A 470 -16.27 -59.91 9.76
CA ILE A 470 -15.26 -60.51 8.89
C ILE A 470 -15.64 -61.95 8.54
N GLU A 471 -16.16 -62.70 9.52
CA GLU A 471 -16.61 -64.09 9.35
C GLU A 471 -17.72 -64.20 8.29
N ASP A 472 -18.72 -63.32 8.35
CA ASP A 472 -19.85 -63.29 7.43
C ASP A 472 -19.42 -62.91 6.01
N ALA A 473 -18.47 -61.97 5.87
CA ALA A 473 -17.93 -61.57 4.58
C ALA A 473 -17.16 -62.72 3.90
N LEU A 474 -16.36 -63.47 4.67
CA LEU A 474 -15.64 -64.64 4.16
C LEU A 474 -16.60 -65.78 3.79
N ALA A 475 -17.60 -66.05 4.62
CA ALA A 475 -18.61 -67.08 4.34
C ALA A 475 -19.41 -66.75 3.06
N LEU A 476 -19.80 -65.49 2.87
CA LEU A 476 -20.48 -65.07 1.65
C LEU A 476 -19.56 -65.17 0.43
N ALA A 477 -18.29 -64.79 0.56
CA ALA A 477 -17.33 -64.93 -0.53
C ALA A 477 -17.11 -66.38 -0.95
N GLU A 478 -17.06 -67.30 0.02
CA GLU A 478 -16.96 -68.73 -0.27
C GLU A 478 -18.21 -69.24 -0.98
N LYS A 479 -19.41 -68.83 -0.53
CA LYS A 479 -20.67 -69.17 -1.16
C LYS A 479 -20.75 -68.67 -2.62
N LEU A 480 -20.42 -67.40 -2.86
CA LEU A 480 -20.38 -66.83 -4.22
C LEU A 480 -19.34 -67.54 -5.11
N LYS A 481 -18.21 -67.97 -4.54
CA LYS A 481 -17.21 -68.76 -5.29
C LYS A 481 -17.68 -70.18 -5.59
N GLN A 482 -18.48 -70.78 -4.72
CA GLN A 482 -19.10 -72.09 -4.98
C GLN A 482 -20.20 -71.96 -6.05
N GLU A 483 -21.08 -70.97 -5.94
CA GLU A 483 -22.13 -70.68 -6.92
C GLU A 483 -21.52 -70.36 -8.29
N GLY A 484 -20.52 -69.47 -8.37
CA GLY A 484 -19.84 -69.16 -9.63
C GLY A 484 -19.12 -70.36 -10.25
N ARG A 485 -18.51 -71.25 -9.44
CA ARG A 485 -17.94 -72.51 -9.95
C ARG A 485 -19.01 -73.48 -10.42
N HIS A 486 -20.15 -73.53 -9.75
CA HIS A 486 -21.27 -74.37 -10.15
C HIS A 486 -21.86 -73.90 -11.48
N GLU A 487 -22.07 -72.59 -11.65
CA GLU A 487 -22.56 -72.00 -12.90
C GLU A 487 -21.59 -72.26 -14.05
N ILE A 488 -20.28 -72.07 -13.84
CA ILE A 488 -19.26 -72.37 -14.87
C ILE A 488 -19.24 -73.87 -15.19
N PHE A 489 -19.32 -74.74 -14.16
CA PHE A 489 -19.35 -76.18 -14.36
C PHE A 489 -20.63 -76.63 -15.10
N GLU A 490 -21.80 -76.11 -14.76
CA GLU A 490 -23.04 -76.39 -15.47
C GLU A 490 -22.98 -75.93 -16.92
N GLN A 491 -22.42 -74.75 -17.19
CA GLN A 491 -22.20 -74.27 -18.56
C GLN A 491 -21.24 -75.18 -19.34
N GLU A 492 -20.10 -75.55 -18.77
CA GLU A 492 -19.14 -76.45 -19.43
C GLU A 492 -19.68 -77.88 -19.64
N THR A 493 -20.59 -78.34 -18.78
CA THR A 493 -21.11 -79.72 -18.80
C THR A 493 -22.39 -79.87 -19.62
N MET A 494 -23.25 -78.84 -19.66
CA MET A 494 -24.49 -78.87 -20.46
C MET A 494 -24.28 -78.47 -21.92
N GLU A 495 -23.17 -77.79 -22.25
CA GLU A 495 -22.88 -77.41 -23.63
C GLU A 495 -22.23 -78.59 -24.38
N GLU A 496 -23.08 -79.29 -25.13
CA GLU A 496 -22.72 -80.36 -26.05
C GLU A 496 -22.26 -79.79 -27.41
N LEU A 497 -21.03 -80.09 -27.81
CA LEU A 497 -20.42 -79.72 -29.09
C LEU A 497 -20.21 -80.97 -29.94
N GLU A 498 -20.62 -80.90 -31.20
CA GLU A 498 -20.52 -81.98 -32.19
C GLU A 498 -19.26 -81.79 -33.07
N ASP A 499 -18.51 -82.86 -33.31
CA ASP A 499 -17.37 -82.86 -34.24
C ASP A 499 -17.81 -83.03 -35.71
N ASP A 500 -16.86 -82.88 -36.65
CA ASP A 500 -17.14 -83.01 -38.08
C ASP A 500 -17.60 -84.43 -38.50
N GLU A 501 -17.43 -85.43 -37.61
CA GLU A 501 -17.86 -86.82 -37.78
C GLU A 501 -19.22 -87.12 -37.12
N GLY A 502 -19.81 -86.15 -36.41
CA GLY A 502 -21.12 -86.24 -35.77
C GLY A 502 -21.11 -86.80 -34.34
N ASN A 503 -19.95 -86.88 -33.69
CA ASN A 503 -19.83 -87.33 -32.31
C ASN A 503 -20.00 -86.13 -31.35
N VAL A 504 -20.82 -86.32 -30.31
CA VAL A 504 -21.15 -85.27 -29.35
C VAL A 504 -20.28 -85.38 -28.10
N TYR A 505 -19.58 -84.29 -27.78
CA TYR A 505 -18.71 -84.17 -26.60
C TYR A 505 -19.11 -82.97 -25.76
N ASN A 506 -18.86 -83.04 -24.44
CA ASN A 506 -18.94 -81.83 -23.61
C ASN A 506 -17.81 -80.85 -24.02
N ARG A 507 -18.03 -79.55 -23.80
CA ARG A 507 -17.14 -78.50 -24.30
C ARG A 507 -15.67 -78.67 -23.92
N LYS A 508 -15.40 -79.09 -22.68
CA LYS A 508 -14.04 -79.33 -22.22
C LYS A 508 -13.35 -80.50 -22.93
N THR A 509 -14.08 -81.59 -23.15
CA THR A 509 -13.53 -82.77 -23.85
C THR A 509 -13.33 -82.46 -25.33
N TYR A 510 -14.24 -81.72 -25.95
CA TYR A 510 -14.10 -81.25 -27.33
C TYR A 510 -12.84 -80.38 -27.48
N ASP A 511 -12.65 -79.37 -26.62
CA ASP A 511 -11.49 -78.47 -26.68
C ASP A 511 -10.16 -79.18 -26.40
N ASP A 512 -10.14 -80.17 -25.49
CA ASP A 512 -8.95 -80.96 -25.20
C ASP A 512 -8.61 -81.95 -26.33
N LEU A 513 -9.61 -82.60 -26.93
CA LEU A 513 -9.42 -83.47 -28.10
C LEU A 513 -8.93 -82.67 -29.32
N LYS A 514 -9.50 -81.48 -29.53
CA LYS A 514 -9.08 -80.54 -30.59
C LYS A 514 -7.65 -80.05 -30.38
N LYS A 515 -7.26 -79.72 -29.15
CA LYS A 515 -5.88 -79.33 -28.83
C LYS A 515 -4.87 -80.48 -28.99
N GLN A 516 -5.31 -81.72 -28.77
CA GLN A 516 -4.51 -82.92 -29.01
C GLN A 516 -4.50 -83.32 -30.50
N GLY A 517 -5.30 -82.68 -31.34
CA GLY A 517 -5.43 -82.96 -32.77
C GLY A 517 -6.11 -84.30 -33.08
N LEU A 518 -6.95 -84.78 -32.16
CA LEU A 518 -7.67 -86.05 -32.28
C LEU A 518 -9.05 -85.90 -32.93
N ILE A 519 -9.60 -84.68 -32.93
CA ILE A 519 -10.84 -84.28 -33.63
C ILE A 519 -10.64 -82.92 -34.30
#